data_AF-A0A523RCB9-F1
#
_entry.id   AF-A0A523RCB9-F1
#
_cell.length_a   1.000
_cell.length_b   1.000
_cell.length_c   1.000
_cell.angle_alpha   90.00
_cell.angle_beta   90.00
_cell.angle_gamma   90.00
#
_symmetry.space_group_name_H-M   'P 1'
#
loop_
_entity.id
_entity.type
_entity.pdbx_description
1 polymer ?
#
loop_
_entity_poly.entity_id
_entity_poly.type
_entity_poly.pdbx_seq_one_letter_code
_entity_poly.pdbx_strand_id
1 'polypeptide(L)'
;MLLQSPDIVRLLIIFIPQLIVAGLFLFLAIKLLRRNQQRPTVTLCMLYILSGSGLIFNAMHVVLAAFQPENVVLLLVIYFLSYFPMLFSAVFILTFMISILRLGDVFTIKKQLIITLIYGFIIGIIFFTPNGITFSEQWRPIFSWVFLTLVYIVLTVFIVLPTLWYSRSLVKTFQDKILKRKLSIFITGVIGMLFSIYGIVLYITWQGSLFSSLWSILTTFIIIPSALFIYYGIGREL
;
A
#
# COMPACT_ATOMS: atom_id res chain seq x y z
N MET A 1 -25.83 -21.81 7.85
CA MET A 1 -25.87 -20.36 7.52
C MET A 1 -24.57 -19.81 6.91
N LEU A 2 -23.37 -20.33 7.22
CA LEU A 2 -22.11 -19.97 6.53
C LEU A 2 -22.00 -20.49 5.07
N LEU A 3 -22.80 -21.50 4.70
CA LEU A 3 -22.68 -22.23 3.43
C LEU A 3 -23.67 -21.80 2.33
N GLN A 4 -24.52 -20.79 2.58
CA GLN A 4 -25.57 -20.37 1.64
C GLN A 4 -25.41 -18.93 1.13
N SER A 5 -24.41 -18.17 1.60
CA SER A 5 -24.18 -16.81 1.08
C SER A 5 -23.11 -16.79 -0.01
N PRO A 6 -23.18 -15.84 -0.96
CA PRO A 6 -22.09 -15.53 -1.91
C PRO A 6 -20.77 -15.08 -1.24
N ASP A 7 -20.61 -15.23 0.07
CA ASP A 7 -19.42 -14.82 0.84
C ASP A 7 -18.31 -15.87 0.87
N ILE A 8 -18.57 -17.16 0.61
CA ILE A 8 -17.49 -18.19 0.62
C ILE A 8 -16.41 -17.86 -0.42
N VAL A 9 -16.82 -17.37 -1.60
CA VAL A 9 -15.89 -16.97 -2.66
C VAL A 9 -15.05 -15.77 -2.20
N ARG A 10 -15.65 -14.79 -1.52
CA ARG A 10 -14.93 -13.63 -0.95
C ARG A 10 -13.96 -14.07 0.16
N LEU A 11 -14.37 -15.04 0.98
CA LEU A 11 -13.57 -15.56 2.10
C LEU A 11 -12.42 -16.45 1.61
N LEU A 12 -12.59 -17.23 0.56
CA LEU A 12 -11.53 -18.08 0.01
C LEU A 12 -10.59 -17.32 -0.95
N ILE A 13 -11.14 -16.50 -1.84
CA ILE A 13 -10.36 -15.89 -2.95
C ILE A 13 -9.72 -14.56 -2.54
N ILE A 14 -10.33 -13.80 -1.62
CA ILE A 14 -9.82 -12.47 -1.25
C ILE A 14 -9.16 -12.54 0.12
N PHE A 15 -9.84 -13.09 1.12
CA PHE A 15 -9.38 -13.05 2.51
C PHE A 15 -8.12 -13.91 2.76
N ILE A 16 -8.03 -15.14 2.23
CA ILE A 16 -6.83 -15.98 2.42
C ILE A 16 -5.59 -15.37 1.73
N PRO A 17 -5.60 -15.03 0.43
CA PRO A 17 -4.43 -14.41 -0.21
C PRO A 17 -4.02 -13.11 0.45
N GLN A 18 -4.99 -12.31 0.90
CA GLN A 18 -4.73 -11.06 1.61
C GLN A 18 -3.99 -11.26 2.93
N LEU A 19 -4.36 -12.27 3.73
CA LEU A 19 -3.64 -12.59 4.97
C LEU A 19 -2.25 -13.16 4.70
N ILE A 20 -2.07 -13.94 3.63
CA ILE A 20 -0.74 -14.41 3.20
C ILE A 20 0.14 -13.21 2.85
N VAL A 21 -0.39 -12.26 2.07
CA VAL A 21 0.30 -11.02 1.73
C VAL A 21 0.61 -10.22 3.00
N ALA A 22 -0.35 -10.02 3.90
CA ALA A 22 -0.13 -9.31 5.15
C ALA A 22 0.98 -9.96 5.99
N GLY A 23 0.96 -11.28 6.12
CA GLY A 23 1.99 -12.06 6.80
C GLY A 23 3.37 -11.90 6.16
N LEU A 24 3.46 -11.91 4.82
CA LEU A 24 4.69 -11.63 4.09
C LEU A 24 5.21 -10.23 4.39
N PHE A 25 4.36 -9.21 4.31
CA PHE A 25 4.74 -7.82 4.59
C PHE A 25 5.31 -7.69 6.02
N LEU A 26 4.61 -8.20 7.03
CA LEU A 26 5.09 -8.17 8.41
C LEU A 26 6.37 -8.99 8.63
N PHE A 27 6.51 -10.14 7.96
CA PHE A 27 7.73 -10.94 8.01
C PHE A 27 8.94 -10.17 7.45
N LEU A 28 8.77 -9.47 6.32
CA LEU A 28 9.82 -8.63 5.73
C LEU A 28 10.14 -7.43 6.64
N ALA A 29 9.12 -6.82 7.26
CA ALA A 29 9.32 -5.75 8.24
C ALA A 29 10.18 -6.21 9.43
N ILE A 30 9.87 -7.36 10.02
CA ILE A 30 10.64 -7.94 11.14
C ILE A 30 12.08 -8.25 10.71
N LYS A 31 12.28 -8.81 9.51
CA LYS A 31 13.62 -9.07 8.98
C LYS A 31 14.45 -7.79 8.82
N LEU A 32 13.85 -6.69 8.36
CA LEU A 32 14.53 -5.40 8.26
C LEU A 32 14.92 -4.86 9.64
N LEU A 33 14.00 -4.87 10.61
CA LEU A 33 14.25 -4.35 11.96
C LEU A 33 15.33 -5.12 12.72
N ARG A 34 15.42 -6.44 12.51
CA ARG A 34 16.44 -7.29 13.17
C ARG A 34 17.84 -7.09 12.63
N ARG A 35 17.99 -6.54 11.42
CA ARG A 35 19.29 -6.43 10.74
C ARG A 35 20.01 -5.13 11.06
N ASN A 36 19.33 -4.00 10.86
CA ASN A 36 19.93 -2.68 11.01
C ASN A 36 18.84 -1.64 11.30
N GLN A 37 19.07 -0.75 12.27
CA GLN A 37 18.13 0.32 12.63
C GLN A 37 18.52 1.67 12.03
N GLN A 38 19.34 1.65 10.98
CA GLN A 38 19.58 2.85 10.18
C GLN A 38 18.27 3.39 9.60
N ARG A 39 18.19 4.71 9.50
CA ARG A 39 16.98 5.42 9.15
C ARG A 39 16.33 5.00 7.82
N PRO A 40 17.06 4.77 6.71
CA PRO A 40 16.45 4.22 5.49
C PRO A 40 15.79 2.87 5.73
N THR A 41 16.42 1.99 6.50
CA THR A 41 15.88 0.66 6.85
C THR A 41 14.59 0.77 7.65
N VAL A 42 14.55 1.66 8.66
CA VAL A 42 13.32 1.93 9.44
C VAL A 42 12.22 2.52 8.54
N THR A 43 12.57 3.43 7.64
CA THR A 43 11.63 4.03 6.68
C THR A 43 10.99 2.96 5.80
N LEU A 44 11.80 2.05 5.25
CA LEU A 44 11.31 0.94 4.45
C LEU A 44 10.49 -0.05 5.28
N CYS A 45 10.84 -0.25 6.55
CA CYS A 45 10.05 -1.06 7.47
C CYS A 45 8.63 -0.49 7.66
N MET A 46 8.48 0.84 7.77
CA MET A 46 7.18 1.48 7.91
C MET A 46 6.25 1.26 6.71
N LEU A 47 6.80 1.21 5.48
CA LEU A 47 6.04 0.76 4.30
C LEU A 47 5.43 -0.63 4.54
N TYR A 48 6.25 -1.56 5.02
CA TYR A 48 5.82 -2.94 5.22
C TYR A 48 4.81 -3.09 6.34
N ILE A 49 5.06 -2.45 7.49
CA ILE A 49 4.16 -2.49 8.66
C ILE A 49 2.80 -1.91 8.30
N LEU A 50 2.74 -0.72 7.69
CA LEU A 50 1.48 -0.05 7.40
C LEU A 50 0.68 -0.74 6.29
N SER A 51 1.37 -1.28 5.27
CA SER A 51 0.69 -2.06 4.24
C SER A 51 0.13 -3.37 4.83
N GLY A 52 0.93 -4.09 5.64
CA GLY A 52 0.50 -5.32 6.30
C GLY A 52 -0.64 -5.10 7.29
N SER A 53 -0.56 -4.05 8.12
CA SER A 53 -1.61 -3.72 9.08
C SER A 53 -2.91 -3.31 8.39
N GLY A 54 -2.84 -2.52 7.30
CA GLY A 54 -4.02 -2.16 6.51
C GLY A 54 -4.73 -3.39 5.94
N LEU A 55 -3.98 -4.39 5.45
CA LEU A 55 -4.56 -5.66 4.98
C LEU A 55 -5.19 -6.47 6.14
N ILE A 56 -4.60 -6.46 7.33
CA ILE A 56 -5.19 -7.12 8.52
C ILE A 56 -6.48 -6.43 8.93
N PHE A 57 -6.50 -5.09 9.01
CA PHE A 57 -7.73 -4.36 9.34
C PHE A 57 -8.80 -4.57 8.27
N ASN A 58 -8.44 -4.67 6.99
CA ASN A 58 -9.42 -4.97 5.96
C ASN A 58 -9.97 -6.41 6.11
N ALA A 59 -9.14 -7.38 6.49
CA ALA A 59 -9.59 -8.72 6.83
C ALA A 59 -10.56 -8.69 8.05
N MET A 60 -10.22 -7.94 9.11
CA MET A 60 -11.10 -7.73 10.26
C MET A 60 -12.43 -7.09 9.86
N HIS A 61 -12.41 -6.10 8.96
CA HIS A 61 -13.63 -5.47 8.43
C HIS A 61 -14.53 -6.49 7.74
N VAL A 62 -13.97 -7.37 6.90
CA VAL A 62 -14.74 -8.43 6.22
C VAL A 62 -15.38 -9.39 7.21
N VAL A 63 -14.65 -9.81 8.25
CA VAL A 63 -15.17 -10.70 9.29
C VAL A 63 -16.28 -10.00 10.08
N LEU A 64 -16.06 -8.78 10.54
CA LEU A 64 -17.06 -8.05 11.31
C LEU A 64 -18.32 -7.76 10.49
N ALA A 65 -18.18 -7.44 9.21
CA ALA A 65 -19.32 -7.25 8.32
C ALA A 65 -20.19 -8.52 8.21
N ALA A 66 -19.59 -9.71 8.33
CA ALA A 66 -20.31 -10.98 8.24
C ALA A 66 -21.01 -11.37 9.55
N PHE A 67 -20.46 -11.00 10.70
CA PHE A 67 -20.96 -11.43 12.02
C PHE A 67 -21.71 -10.33 12.80
N GLN A 68 -21.44 -9.06 12.54
CA GLN A 68 -21.98 -7.90 13.24
C GLN A 68 -22.31 -6.75 12.27
N PRO A 69 -23.11 -6.99 11.20
CA PRO A 69 -23.42 -5.99 10.19
C PRO A 69 -24.15 -4.75 10.72
N GLU A 70 -24.80 -4.85 11.88
CA GLU A 70 -25.51 -3.76 12.54
C GLU A 70 -24.58 -2.72 13.20
N ASN A 71 -23.32 -3.06 13.47
CA ASN A 71 -22.37 -2.14 14.12
C ASN A 71 -21.67 -1.22 13.11
N VAL A 72 -22.46 -0.32 12.51
CA VAL A 72 -22.06 0.62 11.45
C VAL A 72 -20.80 1.41 11.82
N VAL A 73 -20.74 1.96 13.04
CA VAL A 73 -19.63 2.83 13.47
C VAL A 73 -18.31 2.04 13.50
N LEU A 74 -18.33 0.83 14.05
CA LEU A 74 -17.14 -0.01 14.12
C LEU A 74 -16.64 -0.40 12.72
N LEU A 75 -17.56 -0.75 11.81
CA LEU A 75 -17.23 -1.09 10.43
C LEU A 75 -16.58 0.10 9.70
N LEU A 76 -17.13 1.31 9.84
CA LEU A 76 -16.54 2.52 9.25
C LEU A 76 -15.13 2.81 9.79
N VAL A 77 -14.93 2.71 11.11
CA VAL A 77 -13.62 2.94 11.74
C VAL A 77 -12.59 1.92 11.27
N ILE A 78 -12.94 0.64 11.25
CA ILE A 78 -12.01 -0.41 10.81
C ILE A 78 -11.73 -0.30 9.32
N TYR A 79 -12.73 0.07 8.52
CA TYR A 79 -12.53 0.34 7.10
C TYR A 79 -11.52 1.48 6.89
N PHE A 80 -11.66 2.58 7.62
CA PHE A 80 -10.71 3.69 7.60
C PHE A 80 -9.31 3.22 8.01
N LEU A 81 -9.19 2.50 9.13
CA LEU A 81 -7.92 1.90 9.59
C LEU A 81 -7.34 0.87 8.62
N SER A 82 -8.13 0.37 7.68
CA SER A 82 -7.64 -0.52 6.65
C SER A 82 -7.09 0.21 5.44
N TYR A 83 -7.85 1.16 4.91
CA TYR A 83 -7.55 1.80 3.63
C TYR A 83 -6.57 2.97 3.79
N PHE A 84 -6.67 3.72 4.89
CA PHE A 84 -5.75 4.83 5.15
C PHE A 84 -4.29 4.37 5.25
N PRO A 85 -3.92 3.35 6.07
CA PRO A 85 -2.54 2.87 6.12
C PRO A 85 -2.04 2.31 4.80
N MET A 86 -2.89 1.66 3.99
CA MET A 86 -2.51 1.13 2.68
C MET A 86 -2.12 2.24 1.69
N LEU A 87 -2.87 3.34 1.62
CA LEU A 87 -2.50 4.48 0.79
C LEU A 87 -1.31 5.25 1.37
N PHE A 88 -1.32 5.43 2.69
CA PHE A 88 -0.30 6.18 3.40
C PHE A 88 1.07 5.49 3.34
N SER A 89 1.13 4.16 3.28
CA SER A 89 2.39 3.41 3.24
C SER A 89 3.27 3.80 2.04
N ALA A 90 2.69 4.21 0.92
CA ALA A 90 3.43 4.56 -0.29
C ALA A 90 4.33 5.81 -0.12
N VAL A 91 4.05 6.70 0.84
CA VAL A 91 4.95 7.84 1.15
C VAL A 91 6.31 7.38 1.67
N PHE A 92 6.36 6.19 2.29
CA PHE A 92 7.60 5.63 2.81
C PHE A 92 8.52 5.15 1.69
N ILE A 93 8.00 4.79 0.51
CA ILE A 93 8.82 4.52 -0.69
C ILE A 93 9.53 5.80 -1.13
N LEU A 94 8.78 6.91 -1.24
CA LEU A 94 9.32 8.20 -1.66
C LEU A 94 10.39 8.70 -0.68
N THR A 95 10.06 8.73 0.61
CA THR A 95 10.99 9.21 1.64
C THR A 95 12.21 8.30 1.79
N PHE A 96 12.08 7.00 1.54
CA PHE A 96 13.19 6.07 1.45
C PHE A 96 14.13 6.40 0.28
N MET A 97 13.60 6.60 -0.93
CA MET A 97 14.41 6.98 -2.10
C MET A 97 15.16 8.31 -1.88
N ILE A 98 14.49 9.30 -1.29
CA ILE A 98 15.12 10.59 -0.96
C ILE A 98 16.26 10.39 0.05
N SER A 99 16.05 9.53 1.05
CA SER A 99 17.05 9.22 2.08
C SER A 99 18.28 8.55 1.50
N ILE A 100 18.13 7.67 0.50
CA ILE A 100 19.26 7.06 -0.22
C ILE A 100 19.95 8.08 -1.13
N LEU A 101 19.21 8.94 -1.83
CA LEU A 101 19.82 9.88 -2.77
C LEU A 101 20.62 10.98 -2.06
N ARG A 102 20.16 11.42 -0.89
CA ARG A 102 20.78 12.50 -0.11
C ARG A 102 21.49 11.97 1.14
N LEU A 103 22.31 10.94 0.96
CA LEU A 103 23.17 10.36 2.00
C LEU A 103 23.99 11.48 2.69
N GLY A 104 23.73 11.71 3.98
CA GLY A 104 24.48 12.64 4.84
C GLY A 104 23.94 14.08 4.85
N ASP A 105 23.49 14.53 6.03
CA ASP A 105 23.19 15.91 6.48
C ASP A 105 22.05 16.70 5.82
N VAL A 106 21.73 16.52 4.54
CA VAL A 106 20.75 17.39 3.86
C VAL A 106 19.29 17.01 4.17
N PHE A 107 19.01 15.70 4.28
CA PHE A 107 17.66 15.18 4.53
C PHE A 107 17.52 14.69 5.97
N THR A 108 17.16 15.57 6.90
CA THR A 108 17.02 15.29 8.34
C THR A 108 15.70 14.62 8.71
N ILE A 109 15.61 14.02 9.90
CA ILE A 109 14.40 13.32 10.39
C ILE A 109 13.19 14.25 10.45
N LYS A 110 13.42 15.53 10.79
CA LYS A 110 12.40 16.57 10.80
C LYS A 110 11.76 16.75 9.42
N LYS A 111 12.58 16.80 8.35
CA LYS A 111 12.09 16.95 6.97
C LYS A 111 11.25 15.75 6.53
N GLN A 112 11.70 14.53 6.88
CA GLN A 112 10.92 13.33 6.58
C GLN A 112 9.60 13.33 7.34
N LEU A 113 9.60 13.65 8.63
CA LEU A 113 8.38 13.73 9.42
C LEU A 113 7.39 14.75 8.85
N ILE A 114 7.88 15.94 8.45
CA ILE A 114 7.05 16.96 7.81
C ILE A 114 6.43 16.43 6.51
N ILE A 115 7.23 15.81 5.63
CA ILE A 115 6.70 15.22 4.38
C ILE A 115 5.66 14.16 4.72
N THR A 116 5.97 13.22 5.61
CA THR A 116 5.05 12.16 6.01
C THR A 116 3.75 12.72 6.60
N LEU A 117 3.81 13.75 7.46
CA LEU A 117 2.62 14.37 8.05
C LEU A 117 1.76 15.10 7.01
N ILE A 118 2.38 15.87 6.10
CA ILE A 118 1.66 16.56 5.02
C ILE A 118 0.90 15.54 4.16
N TYR A 119 1.55 14.43 3.80
CA TYR A 119 0.91 13.39 3.00
C TYR A 119 -0.20 12.66 3.76
N GLY A 120 0.03 12.33 5.03
CA GLY A 120 -0.99 11.74 5.89
C GLY A 120 -2.21 12.64 6.01
N PHE A 121 -2.00 13.95 6.16
CA PHE A 121 -3.07 14.93 6.21
C PHE A 121 -3.83 15.05 4.89
N ILE A 122 -3.13 15.14 3.75
CA ILE A 122 -3.76 15.18 2.42
C ILE A 122 -4.60 13.93 2.18
N ILE A 123 -4.04 12.74 2.42
CA ILE A 123 -4.77 11.46 2.28
C ILE A 123 -5.97 11.45 3.23
N GLY A 124 -5.80 11.89 4.48
CA GLY A 124 -6.87 11.97 5.46
C GLY A 124 -8.03 12.86 5.03
N ILE A 125 -7.75 14.04 4.47
CA ILE A 125 -8.79 14.95 3.95
C ILE A 125 -9.62 14.30 2.86
N ILE A 126 -9.00 13.51 1.96
CA ILE A 126 -9.74 12.87 0.85
C ILE A 126 -10.85 11.96 1.37
N PHE A 127 -10.68 11.30 2.53
CA PHE A 127 -11.72 10.47 3.14
C PHE A 127 -12.96 11.25 3.58
N PHE A 128 -12.87 12.56 3.78
CA PHE A 128 -14.01 13.41 4.11
C PHE A 128 -14.76 13.94 2.86
N THR A 129 -14.44 13.43 1.67
CA THR A 129 -15.18 13.75 0.44
C THR A 129 -16.64 13.30 0.58
N PRO A 130 -17.63 14.21 0.45
CA PRO A 130 -19.04 13.85 0.57
C PRO A 130 -19.44 12.79 -0.45
N ASN A 131 -20.13 11.74 0.00
CA ASN A 131 -20.49 10.57 -0.82
C ASN A 131 -19.28 9.93 -1.53
N GLY A 132 -18.07 10.16 -1.03
CA GLY A 132 -16.83 9.65 -1.62
C GLY A 132 -16.77 8.13 -1.54
N ILE A 133 -17.13 7.59 -0.37
CA ILE A 133 -17.16 6.17 -0.05
C ILE A 133 -18.56 5.84 0.45
N THR A 134 -19.22 4.90 -0.21
CA THR A 134 -20.48 4.31 0.23
C THR A 134 -20.30 2.80 0.42
N PHE A 135 -21.29 2.13 1.00
CA PHE A 135 -21.24 0.69 1.23
C PHE A 135 -22.47 0.02 0.62
N SER A 136 -22.27 -1.14 0.01
CA SER A 136 -23.39 -2.01 -0.39
C SER A 136 -24.05 -2.66 0.83
N GLU A 137 -25.18 -3.33 0.62
CA GLU A 137 -25.88 -4.14 1.64
C GLU A 137 -24.99 -5.23 2.26
N GLN A 138 -23.93 -5.64 1.55
CA GLN A 138 -22.95 -6.65 2.02
C GLN A 138 -21.67 -6.01 2.58
N TRP A 139 -21.74 -4.73 2.97
CA TRP A 139 -20.60 -3.95 3.45
C TRP A 139 -19.40 -4.02 2.51
N ARG A 140 -19.65 -3.96 1.20
CA ARG A 140 -18.58 -3.78 0.22
C ARG A 140 -18.41 -2.29 0.00
N PRO A 141 -17.20 -1.73 0.15
CA PRO A 141 -16.98 -0.34 -0.15
C PRO A 141 -17.22 -0.09 -1.64
N ILE A 142 -17.80 1.05 -1.94
CA ILE A 142 -18.07 1.55 -3.28
C ILE A 142 -17.51 2.96 -3.31
N PHE A 143 -16.49 3.18 -4.14
CA PHE A 143 -15.96 4.51 -4.35
C PHE A 143 -16.75 5.22 -5.44
N SER A 144 -17.03 6.50 -5.20
CA SER A 144 -17.48 7.38 -6.27
C SER A 144 -16.34 7.68 -7.24
N TRP A 145 -16.67 7.98 -8.50
CA TRP A 145 -15.69 8.41 -9.50
C TRP A 145 -14.93 9.69 -9.08
N VAL A 146 -15.60 10.58 -8.34
CA VAL A 146 -15.00 11.78 -7.77
C VAL A 146 -13.91 11.40 -6.77
N PHE A 147 -14.21 10.48 -5.83
CA PHE A 147 -13.24 9.99 -4.87
C PHE A 147 -12.06 9.29 -5.55
N LEU A 148 -12.31 8.40 -6.53
CA LEU A 148 -11.27 7.75 -7.33
C LEU A 148 -10.33 8.79 -7.96
N THR A 149 -10.90 9.81 -8.59
CA THR A 149 -10.12 10.84 -9.29
C THR A 149 -9.25 11.64 -8.32
N LEU A 150 -9.78 12.02 -7.15
CA LEU A 150 -9.00 12.69 -6.10
C LEU A 150 -7.85 11.82 -5.60
N VAL A 151 -8.10 10.54 -5.34
CA VAL A 151 -7.06 9.58 -4.93
C VAL A 151 -6.00 9.46 -6.03
N TYR A 152 -6.38 9.37 -7.30
CA TYR A 152 -5.43 9.27 -8.42
C TYR A 152 -4.61 10.52 -8.62
N ILE A 153 -5.20 11.71 -8.51
CA ILE A 153 -4.46 12.98 -8.56
C ILE A 153 -3.43 13.00 -7.44
N VAL A 154 -3.84 12.67 -6.22
CA VAL A 154 -2.94 12.72 -5.06
C VAL A 154 -1.81 11.69 -5.20
N LEU A 155 -2.14 10.44 -5.52
CA LEU A 155 -1.15 9.41 -5.75
C LEU A 155 -0.21 9.78 -6.90
N THR A 156 -0.71 10.32 -8.02
CA THR A 156 0.12 10.65 -9.19
C THR A 156 1.07 11.80 -8.88
N VAL A 157 0.51 12.93 -8.46
CA VAL A 157 1.25 14.20 -8.30
C VAL A 157 2.23 14.12 -7.16
N PHE A 158 1.83 13.52 -6.03
CA PHE A 158 2.65 13.54 -4.83
C PHE A 158 3.48 12.27 -4.66
N ILE A 159 3.03 11.10 -5.13
CA ILE A 159 3.78 9.85 -4.92
C ILE A 159 4.48 9.38 -6.19
N VAL A 160 3.74 9.11 -7.26
CA VAL A 160 4.27 8.46 -8.47
C VAL A 160 5.28 9.34 -9.17
N LEU A 161 4.93 10.59 -9.51
CA LEU A 161 5.82 11.48 -10.26
C LEU A 161 7.13 11.75 -9.49
N PRO A 162 7.11 12.11 -8.19
CA PRO A 162 8.34 12.26 -7.43
C PRO A 162 9.13 10.97 -7.32
N THR A 163 8.48 9.83 -7.10
CA THR A 163 9.14 8.51 -7.01
C THR A 163 9.85 8.17 -8.31
N LEU A 164 9.22 8.39 -9.47
CA LEU A 164 9.84 8.16 -10.78
C LEU A 164 11.00 9.12 -11.04
N TRP A 165 10.87 10.39 -10.64
CA TRP A 165 11.95 11.37 -10.75
C TRP A 165 13.16 10.98 -9.91
N TYR A 166 12.96 10.62 -8.64
CA TYR A 166 14.04 10.17 -7.75
C TYR A 166 14.62 8.82 -8.19
N SER A 167 13.80 7.91 -8.73
CA SER A 167 14.28 6.64 -9.30
C SER A 167 15.28 6.89 -10.44
N ARG A 168 14.96 7.80 -11.36
CA ARG A 168 15.87 8.18 -12.45
C ARG A 168 17.16 8.80 -11.94
N SER A 169 17.08 9.68 -10.94
CA SER A 169 18.25 10.29 -10.32
C SER A 169 19.14 9.25 -9.64
N LEU A 170 18.57 8.32 -8.87
CA LEU A 170 19.33 7.24 -8.22
C LEU A 170 20.10 6.38 -9.23
N VAL A 171 19.48 6.00 -10.35
CA VAL A 171 20.12 5.18 -11.38
C VAL A 171 21.36 5.88 -11.98
N LYS A 172 21.31 7.22 -12.10
CA LYS A 172 22.43 8.02 -12.58
C LYS A 172 23.55 8.16 -11.54
N THR A 173 23.20 8.23 -10.25
CA THR A 173 24.16 8.45 -9.16
C THR A 173 25.03 7.23 -8.88
N PHE A 174 24.46 6.02 -8.88
CA PHE A 174 25.26 4.83 -8.64
C PHE A 174 26.21 4.59 -9.81
N GLN A 175 27.47 4.24 -9.54
CA GLN A 175 28.43 3.85 -10.57
C GLN A 175 28.60 2.33 -10.65
N ASP A 176 28.55 1.66 -9.49
CA ASP A 176 28.70 0.21 -9.36
C ASP A 176 27.61 -0.57 -10.12
N LYS A 177 28.03 -1.57 -10.91
CA LYS A 177 27.14 -2.36 -11.76
C LYS A 177 26.19 -3.26 -10.95
N ILE A 178 26.64 -3.84 -9.84
CA ILE A 178 25.80 -4.73 -9.04
C ILE A 178 24.75 -3.92 -8.29
N LEU A 179 25.13 -2.75 -7.77
CA LEU A 179 24.23 -1.84 -7.08
C LEU A 179 23.18 -1.24 -8.03
N LYS A 180 23.56 -0.92 -9.28
CA LYS A 180 22.59 -0.55 -10.32
C LYS A 180 21.58 -1.66 -10.61
N ARG A 181 22.03 -2.92 -10.74
CA ARG A 181 21.12 -4.05 -10.98
C ARG A 181 20.14 -4.23 -9.83
N LYS A 182 20.63 -4.13 -8.59
CA LYS A 182 19.84 -4.16 -7.36
C LYS A 182 18.82 -3.03 -7.28
N LEU A 183 19.23 -1.81 -7.62
CA LEU A 183 18.33 -0.67 -7.74
C LEU A 183 17.26 -0.88 -8.81
N SER A 184 17.62 -1.46 -9.96
CA SER A 184 16.63 -1.78 -10.99
C SER A 184 15.58 -2.77 -10.49
N ILE A 185 15.99 -3.80 -9.74
CA ILE A 185 15.05 -4.74 -9.11
C ILE A 185 14.14 -4.01 -8.13
N PHE A 186 14.71 -3.15 -7.28
CA PHE A 186 13.94 -2.33 -6.35
C PHE A 186 12.91 -1.44 -7.08
N ILE A 187 13.32 -0.73 -8.14
CA ILE A 187 12.43 0.13 -8.94
C ILE A 187 11.31 -0.69 -9.59
N THR A 188 11.61 -1.86 -10.13
CA THR A 188 10.58 -2.77 -10.68
C THR A 188 9.56 -3.14 -9.60
N GLY A 189 10.01 -3.46 -8.39
CA GLY A 189 9.11 -3.75 -7.27
C GLY A 189 8.26 -2.54 -6.87
N VAL A 190 8.85 -1.33 -6.85
CA VAL A 190 8.11 -0.08 -6.58
C VAL A 190 7.04 0.17 -7.64
N ILE A 191 7.35 0.00 -8.93
CA ILE A 191 6.39 0.17 -10.03
C ILE A 191 5.23 -0.83 -9.88
N GLY A 192 5.52 -2.10 -9.59
CA GLY A 192 4.49 -3.12 -9.37
C GLY A 192 3.62 -2.83 -8.15
N MET A 193 4.20 -2.32 -7.06
CA MET A 193 3.45 -1.90 -5.87
C MET A 193 2.54 -0.71 -6.19
N LEU A 194 3.03 0.31 -6.88
CA LEU A 194 2.23 1.46 -7.30
C LEU A 194 1.09 1.02 -8.23
N PHE A 195 1.37 0.20 -9.24
CA PHE A 195 0.37 -0.36 -10.15
C PHE A 195 -0.73 -1.11 -9.39
N SER A 196 -0.34 -1.90 -8.38
CA SER A 196 -1.29 -2.62 -7.52
C SER A 196 -2.20 -1.67 -6.76
N ILE A 197 -1.66 -0.58 -6.20
CA ILE A 197 -2.47 0.45 -5.51
C ILE A 197 -3.50 1.04 -6.47
N TYR A 198 -3.09 1.47 -7.68
CA TYR A 198 -4.01 2.04 -8.67
C TYR A 198 -5.17 1.11 -8.98
N GLY A 199 -4.88 -0.14 -9.30
CA GLY A 199 -5.94 -1.04 -9.67
C GLY A 199 -6.76 -1.54 -8.48
N ILE A 200 -6.25 -1.54 -7.24
CA ILE A 200 -7.10 -1.74 -6.04
C ILE A 200 -8.13 -0.61 -5.92
N VAL A 201 -7.73 0.65 -6.09
CA VAL A 201 -8.69 1.77 -6.04
C VAL A 201 -9.71 1.65 -7.19
N LEU A 202 -9.25 1.25 -8.38
CA LEU A 202 -10.14 1.01 -9.52
C LEU A 202 -11.10 -0.15 -9.25
N TYR A 203 -10.63 -1.23 -8.64
CA TYR A 203 -11.40 -2.42 -8.29
C TYR A 203 -12.55 -2.10 -7.33
N ILE A 204 -12.31 -1.19 -6.37
CA ILE A 204 -13.35 -0.76 -5.43
C ILE A 204 -14.38 0.17 -6.12
N THR A 205 -13.96 0.92 -7.14
CA THR A 205 -14.83 1.86 -7.88
C THR A 205 -15.64 1.13 -8.96
N TRP A 206 -14.98 0.26 -9.74
CA TRP A 206 -15.54 -0.40 -10.90
C TRP A 206 -15.99 -1.82 -10.56
N GLN A 207 -17.30 -1.96 -10.30
CA GLN A 207 -17.93 -3.21 -9.85
C GLN A 207 -18.22 -4.23 -10.98
N GLY A 208 -17.49 -4.19 -12.10
CA GLY A 208 -17.67 -5.14 -13.19
C GLY A 208 -17.16 -6.54 -12.80
N SER A 209 -18.02 -7.56 -12.87
CA SER A 209 -17.71 -8.94 -12.42
C SER A 209 -16.44 -9.54 -13.05
N LEU A 210 -16.23 -9.28 -14.35
CA LEU A 210 -15.04 -9.70 -15.08
C LEU A 210 -13.77 -9.01 -14.56
N PHE A 211 -13.80 -7.69 -14.42
CA PHE A 211 -12.67 -6.92 -13.90
C PHE A 211 -12.33 -7.34 -12.47
N SER A 212 -13.34 -7.48 -11.62
CA SER A 212 -13.15 -7.90 -10.23
C SER A 212 -12.49 -9.28 -10.09
N SER A 213 -12.90 -10.23 -10.93
CA SER A 213 -12.34 -11.60 -10.91
C SER A 213 -10.89 -11.62 -11.39
N LEU A 214 -10.59 -10.96 -12.51
CA LEU A 214 -9.24 -10.87 -13.05
C LEU A 214 -8.31 -10.12 -12.10
N TRP A 215 -8.76 -9.00 -11.55
CA TRP A 215 -7.94 -8.16 -10.67
C TRP A 215 -7.60 -8.87 -9.36
N SER A 216 -8.51 -9.65 -8.79
CA SER A 216 -8.25 -10.42 -7.55
C SER A 216 -7.08 -11.40 -7.72
N ILE A 217 -7.03 -12.08 -8.88
CA ILE A 217 -5.95 -13.01 -9.21
C ILE A 217 -4.66 -12.23 -9.49
N LEU A 218 -4.72 -11.27 -10.40
CA LEU A 218 -3.56 -10.46 -10.82
C LEU A 218 -2.89 -9.76 -9.65
N THR A 219 -3.66 -9.20 -8.72
CA THR A 219 -3.14 -8.45 -7.58
C THR A 219 -2.21 -9.30 -6.73
N THR A 220 -2.55 -10.57 -6.47
CA THR A 220 -1.69 -11.47 -5.69
C THR A 220 -0.36 -11.73 -6.40
N PHE A 221 -0.41 -11.96 -7.71
CA PHE A 221 0.78 -12.18 -8.55
C PHE A 221 1.64 -10.93 -8.75
N ILE A 222 1.11 -9.74 -8.52
CA ILE A 222 1.88 -8.50 -8.63
C ILE A 222 2.42 -8.08 -7.26
N ILE A 223 1.59 -8.08 -6.22
CA ILE A 223 1.97 -7.58 -4.89
C ILE A 223 3.09 -8.44 -4.27
N ILE A 224 2.99 -9.76 -4.32
CA ILE A 224 3.98 -10.64 -3.69
C ILE A 224 5.38 -10.43 -4.31
N PRO A 225 5.56 -10.53 -5.65
CA PRO A 225 6.86 -10.23 -6.26
C PRO A 225 7.30 -8.79 -6.03
N SER A 226 6.38 -7.82 -6.05
CA SER A 226 6.71 -6.41 -5.80
C SER A 226 7.32 -6.21 -4.41
N ALA A 227 6.70 -6.76 -3.36
CA ALA A 227 7.21 -6.72 -2.00
C ALA A 227 8.60 -7.39 -1.90
N LEU A 228 8.77 -8.57 -2.53
CA LEU A 228 10.04 -9.27 -2.53
C LEU A 228 11.13 -8.50 -3.29
N PHE A 229 10.82 -7.87 -4.41
CA PHE A 229 11.76 -7.07 -5.20
C PHE A 229 12.18 -5.79 -4.46
N ILE A 230 11.27 -5.14 -3.75
CA ILE A 230 11.59 -4.00 -2.89
C ILE A 230 12.58 -4.45 -1.79
N TYR A 231 12.30 -5.58 -1.14
CA TYR A 231 13.15 -6.12 -0.08
C TYR A 231 14.53 -6.58 -0.60
N TYR A 232 14.57 -7.45 -1.62
CA TYR A 232 15.83 -8.02 -2.12
C TYR A 232 16.62 -7.08 -3.03
N GLY A 233 15.98 -6.05 -3.60
CA GLY A 233 16.65 -5.06 -4.43
C GLY A 233 17.67 -4.26 -3.63
N ILE A 234 17.18 -3.42 -2.70
CA ILE A 234 18.06 -2.58 -1.86
C ILE A 234 17.86 -2.85 -0.37
N GLY A 235 16.64 -3.20 0.06
CA GLY A 235 16.31 -3.38 1.48
C GLY A 235 17.19 -4.41 2.20
N ARG A 236 17.69 -5.43 1.49
CA ARG A 236 18.57 -6.47 2.03
C ARG A 236 20.00 -6.00 2.22
N GLU A 237 20.50 -4.91 1.65
CA GLU A 237 21.95 -4.60 1.72
C GLU A 237 22.30 -3.31 2.45
N LEU A 238 21.28 -2.60 2.92
CA LEU A 238 21.40 -1.56 3.94
C LEU A 238 21.67 -2.20 5.33
#